data_AF-A0A9E4XBV9-F1
#
_entry.id   AF-A0A9E4XBV9-F1
#
_cell.length_a   1.000
_cell.length_b   1.000
_cell.length_c   1.000
_cell.angle_alpha   90.00
_cell.angle_beta   90.00
_cell.angle_gamma   90.00
#
_symmetry.space_group_name_H-M   'P 1'
#
loop_
_entity.id
_entity.type
_entity.pdbx_description
1 polymer ?
#
loop_
_entity_poly.entity_id
_entity_poly.type
_entity_poly.pdbx_seq_one_letter_code
_entity_poly.pdbx_strand_id
1 'polypeptide(L)'
;MRVVHYLNQFFGGLGGEEAAGAKPETRDQAVGPGRLLEQLLGQDSKVVRTIICGDNYAAENPDVLKERVLREVQDAGGELFVAGPCFEAGRYGAAAGALCVAVHAELGIPVVTGMAVENPGVDLYRQALHIIDSGQNVASMQEV
;
A
#
# COMPACT_ATOMS: atom_id res chain seq x y z
N MET A 1 -15.92 -8.51 -1.86
CA MET A 1 -15.06 -7.57 -1.10
C MET A 1 -14.34 -6.61 -2.03
N ARG A 2 -14.51 -5.31 -1.80
CA ARG A 2 -13.90 -4.22 -2.55
C ARG A 2 -12.57 -3.84 -1.92
N VAL A 3 -11.47 -4.09 -2.61
CA VAL A 3 -10.12 -3.84 -2.11
C VAL A 3 -9.58 -2.54 -2.69
N VAL A 4 -9.01 -1.69 -1.84
CA VAL A 4 -8.25 -0.51 -2.25
C VAL A 4 -6.78 -0.76 -1.94
N HIS A 5 -5.91 -0.60 -2.93
CA HIS A 5 -4.52 -1.00 -2.87
C HIS A 5 -3.58 0.21 -3.02
N TYR A 6 -2.69 0.44 -2.07
CA TYR A 6 -1.66 1.48 -2.14
C TYR A 6 -0.30 0.91 -2.58
N LEU A 7 0.26 1.50 -3.64
CA LEU A 7 1.54 1.14 -4.26
C LEU A 7 2.49 2.34 -4.35
N ASN A 8 3.79 2.05 -4.28
CA ASN A 8 4.78 3.04 -4.68
C ASN A 8 4.88 3.15 -6.21
N GLN A 9 5.68 4.12 -6.69
CA GLN A 9 5.91 4.36 -8.11
C GLN A 9 6.43 3.13 -8.86
N PHE A 10 7.27 2.31 -8.23
CA PHE A 10 7.87 1.14 -8.86
C PHE A 10 6.82 0.05 -9.10
N PHE A 11 6.09 -0.37 -8.07
CA PHE A 11 5.03 -1.38 -8.20
C PHE A 11 3.81 -0.88 -8.99
N GLY A 12 3.59 0.45 -8.98
CA GLY A 12 2.60 1.10 -9.83
C GLY A 12 2.99 1.20 -11.31
N GLY A 13 4.25 0.89 -11.66
CA GLY A 13 4.75 0.94 -13.03
C GLY A 13 4.99 2.35 -13.57
N LEU A 14 5.29 3.33 -12.69
CA LEU A 14 5.65 4.69 -13.06
C LEU A 14 7.16 4.88 -13.30
N GLY A 15 7.99 4.04 -12.70
CA GLY A 15 9.46 4.13 -12.79
C GLY A 15 10.12 3.78 -11.46
N GLY A 16 11.46 3.87 -11.41
CA GLY A 16 12.25 3.64 -10.20
C GLY A 16 12.43 4.91 -9.36
N GLU A 17 13.66 5.16 -8.92
CA GLU A 17 14.02 6.34 -8.11
C GLU A 17 13.81 7.67 -8.86
N GLU A 18 13.96 7.68 -10.18
CA GLU A 18 13.70 8.85 -11.02
C GLU A 18 12.23 9.33 -10.96
N ALA A 19 11.32 8.42 -10.63
CA ALA A 19 9.89 8.70 -10.46
C ALA A 19 9.48 8.84 -8.98
N ALA A 20 10.41 8.81 -8.02
CA ALA A 20 10.09 8.86 -6.60
C ALA A 20 9.43 10.18 -6.15
N GLY A 21 9.55 11.25 -6.94
CA GLY A 21 8.84 12.52 -6.71
C GLY A 21 7.43 12.58 -7.31
N ALA A 22 6.92 11.48 -7.90
CA ALA A 22 5.61 11.47 -8.56
C ALA A 22 4.47 11.73 -7.56
N LYS A 23 3.59 12.67 -7.95
CA LYS A 23 2.35 12.94 -7.20
C LYS A 23 1.43 11.72 -7.20
N PRO A 24 0.52 11.60 -6.22
CA PRO A 24 -0.41 10.49 -6.14
C PRO A 24 -1.34 10.46 -7.37
N GLU A 25 -1.47 9.30 -7.98
CA GLU A 25 -2.48 9.01 -9.02
C GLU A 25 -3.31 7.79 -8.64
N THR A 26 -4.47 7.64 -9.26
CA THR A 26 -5.35 6.49 -9.04
C THR A 26 -5.67 5.76 -10.34
N ARG A 27 -5.87 4.45 -10.23
CA ARG A 27 -6.29 3.59 -11.34
C ARG A 27 -7.41 2.68 -10.85
N ASP A 28 -8.51 2.60 -11.62
CA ASP A 28 -9.69 1.80 -11.27
C ASP A 28 -9.55 0.32 -11.67
N GLN A 29 -8.40 -0.26 -11.32
CA GLN A 29 -8.06 -1.65 -11.62
C GLN A 29 -6.89 -2.12 -10.75
N ALA A 30 -6.67 -3.42 -10.70
CA ALA A 30 -5.47 -4.03 -10.14
C ALA A 30 -4.21 -3.68 -10.96
N VAL A 31 -3.17 -3.21 -10.27
CA VAL A 31 -1.87 -2.86 -10.87
C VAL A 31 -0.76 -3.65 -10.18
N GLY A 32 0.23 -4.11 -10.96
CA GLY A 32 1.40 -4.82 -10.46
C GLY A 32 1.02 -5.94 -9.47
N PRO A 33 1.51 -5.89 -8.22
CA PRO A 33 1.22 -6.89 -7.19
C PRO A 33 -0.27 -7.04 -6.85
N GLY A 34 -1.10 -6.02 -7.09
CA GLY A 34 -2.54 -6.07 -6.86
C GLY A 34 -3.26 -7.12 -7.70
N ARG A 35 -2.67 -7.52 -8.84
CA ARG A 35 -3.22 -8.60 -9.69
C ARG A 35 -3.08 -9.96 -9.04
N LEU A 36 -1.93 -10.22 -8.42
CA LEU A 36 -1.71 -11.44 -7.66
C LEU A 36 -2.57 -11.46 -6.40
N LEU A 37 -2.66 -10.33 -5.70
CA LEU A 37 -3.55 -10.16 -4.55
C LEU A 37 -5.01 -10.51 -4.90
N GLU A 38 -5.53 -10.00 -6.01
CA GLU A 38 -6.88 -10.32 -6.48
C GLU A 38 -7.07 -11.82 -6.75
N GLN A 39 -6.07 -12.48 -7.35
CA GLN A 39 -6.10 -13.93 -7.58
C GLN A 39 -6.12 -14.72 -6.27
N LEU A 40 -5.33 -14.31 -5.27
CA LEU A 40 -5.20 -15.01 -3.98
C LEU A 40 -6.43 -14.82 -3.07
N LEU A 41 -7.07 -13.64 -3.10
CA LEU A 41 -8.28 -13.36 -2.33
C LEU A 41 -9.53 -14.09 -2.87
N GLY A 42 -9.44 -14.72 -4.04
CA GLY A 42 -10.52 -15.49 -4.64
C GLY A 42 -11.54 -14.64 -5.42
N GLN A 43 -12.48 -15.31 -6.08
CA GLN A 43 -13.38 -14.70 -7.07
C GLN A 43 -14.36 -13.65 -6.51
N ASP A 44 -14.61 -13.65 -5.21
CA ASP A 44 -15.52 -12.71 -4.56
C ASP A 44 -14.84 -11.40 -4.15
N SER A 45 -13.53 -11.27 -4.39
CA SER A 45 -12.73 -10.10 -4.04
C SER A 45 -12.18 -9.43 -5.29
N LYS A 46 -12.16 -8.09 -5.30
CA LYS A 46 -11.65 -7.31 -6.44
C LYS A 46 -10.91 -6.07 -5.99
N VAL A 47 -9.77 -5.78 -6.59
CA VAL A 47 -9.10 -4.48 -6.42
C VAL A 47 -9.85 -3.45 -7.26
N VAL A 48 -10.71 -2.68 -6.60
CA VAL A 48 -11.56 -1.67 -7.24
C VAL A 48 -10.82 -0.36 -7.47
N ARG A 49 -9.75 -0.11 -6.71
CA ARG A 49 -8.89 1.07 -6.87
C ARG A 49 -7.47 0.77 -6.43
N THR A 50 -6.51 1.18 -7.27
CA THR A 50 -5.11 1.25 -6.90
C THR A 50 -4.69 2.71 -6.81
N ILE A 51 -4.06 3.09 -5.70
CA ILE A 51 -3.46 4.41 -5.46
C ILE A 51 -1.95 4.25 -5.60
N ILE A 52 -1.32 5.07 -6.45
CA ILE A 52 0.12 5.00 -6.72
C ILE A 52 0.74 6.32 -6.33
N CYS A 53 1.82 6.32 -5.56
CA CYS A 53 2.54 7.54 -5.18
C CYS A 53 4.05 7.32 -5.17
N GLY A 54 4.83 8.35 -5.53
CA GLY A 54 6.27 8.32 -5.39
C GLY A 54 6.73 8.36 -3.94
N ASP A 55 7.72 7.54 -3.58
CA ASP A 55 8.23 7.42 -2.22
C ASP A 55 8.72 8.74 -1.60
N ASN A 56 9.36 9.61 -2.38
CA ASN A 56 9.82 10.93 -1.89
C ASN A 56 8.62 11.85 -1.67
N TYR A 57 7.67 11.87 -2.61
CA TYR A 57 6.47 12.68 -2.45
C TYR A 57 5.68 12.27 -1.19
N ALA A 58 5.53 10.97 -0.97
CA ALA A 58 4.85 10.42 0.20
C ALA A 58 5.53 10.83 1.52
N ALA A 59 6.86 10.78 1.56
CA ALA A 59 7.63 11.18 2.73
C ALA A 59 7.58 12.70 3.01
N GLU A 60 7.55 13.51 1.96
CA GLU A 60 7.53 14.99 2.07
C GLU A 60 6.12 15.56 2.34
N ASN A 61 5.07 14.82 1.95
CA ASN A 61 3.68 15.31 2.00
C ASN A 61 2.72 14.32 2.71
N PRO A 62 3.04 13.85 3.93
CA PRO A 62 2.30 12.77 4.58
C PRO A 62 0.83 13.11 4.85
N ASP A 63 0.53 14.32 5.31
CA ASP A 63 -0.86 14.72 5.60
C ASP A 63 -1.71 14.87 4.35
N VAL A 64 -1.15 15.43 3.28
CA VAL A 64 -1.83 15.59 1.99
C VAL A 64 -2.12 14.22 1.37
N LEU A 65 -1.15 13.30 1.44
CA LEU A 65 -1.33 11.93 0.96
C LEU A 65 -2.39 11.18 1.78
N LYS A 66 -2.35 11.31 3.12
CA LYS A 66 -3.31 10.70 4.04
C LYS A 66 -4.74 11.12 3.72
N GLU A 67 -5.00 12.43 3.63
CA GLU A 67 -6.34 12.95 3.29
C GLU A 67 -6.81 12.44 1.93
N ARG A 68 -5.91 12.39 0.94
CA ARG A 68 -6.24 11.87 -0.38
C ARG A 68 -6.61 10.39 -0.31
N VAL A 69 -5.82 9.56 0.38
CA VAL A 69 -6.06 8.12 0.50
C VAL A 69 -7.38 7.85 1.21
N LEU A 70 -7.68 8.53 2.31
CA LEU A 70 -8.94 8.37 3.04
C LEU A 70 -10.14 8.64 2.13
N ARG A 71 -10.09 9.73 1.36
CA ARG A 71 -11.12 10.07 0.38
C ARG A 71 -11.26 8.98 -0.69
N GLU A 72 -10.16 8.56 -1.30
CA GLU A 72 -10.20 7.55 -2.36
C GLU A 72 -10.73 6.21 -1.87
N VAL A 73 -10.42 5.82 -0.62
CA VAL A 73 -10.96 4.61 0.01
C VAL A 73 -12.47 4.72 0.20
N GLN A 74 -12.97 5.86 0.70
CA GLN A 74 -14.40 6.12 0.85
C GLN A 74 -15.12 6.15 -0.49
N ASP A 75 -14.61 6.90 -1.47
CA ASP A 75 -15.21 7.05 -2.80
C ASP A 75 -15.22 5.72 -3.58
N ALA A 76 -14.22 4.88 -3.37
CA ALA A 76 -14.18 3.53 -3.92
C ALA A 76 -15.08 2.54 -3.16
N GLY A 77 -15.68 2.93 -2.03
CA GLY A 77 -16.39 2.01 -1.14
C GLY A 77 -15.52 0.85 -0.70
N GLY A 78 -14.27 1.12 -0.31
CA GLY A 78 -13.31 0.10 0.12
C GLY A 78 -13.78 -0.63 1.38
N GLU A 79 -13.65 -1.96 1.36
CA GLU A 79 -13.96 -2.87 2.48
C GLU A 79 -12.69 -3.47 3.08
N LEU A 80 -11.56 -3.39 2.36
CA LEU A 80 -10.23 -3.76 2.79
C LEU A 80 -9.23 -2.77 2.18
N PHE A 81 -8.30 -2.29 2.98
CA PHE A 81 -7.19 -1.47 2.50
C PHE A 81 -5.87 -2.24 2.61
N VAL A 82 -5.18 -2.40 1.49
CA VAL A 82 -3.89 -3.06 1.43
C VAL A 82 -2.83 -2.05 1.03
N ALA A 83 -1.68 -2.06 1.72
CA ALA A 83 -0.53 -1.21 1.37
C ALA A 83 0.73 -2.07 1.29
N GLY A 84 1.41 -2.07 0.14
CA GLY A 84 2.56 -2.95 -0.10
C GLY A 84 2.32 -4.02 -1.18
N PRO A 85 3.14 -5.08 -1.22
CA PRO A 85 4.24 -5.38 -0.29
C PRO A 85 5.40 -4.40 -0.42
N CYS A 86 6.00 -4.03 0.71
CA CYS A 86 7.06 -3.02 0.80
C CYS A 86 8.46 -3.62 0.83
N PHE A 87 8.63 -4.90 1.18
CA PHE A 87 9.96 -5.52 1.34
C PHE A 87 10.85 -4.64 2.24
N GLU A 88 12.12 -4.42 1.88
CA GLU A 88 13.06 -3.54 2.59
C GLU A 88 12.92 -2.05 2.25
N ALA A 89 11.95 -1.64 1.41
CA ALA A 89 11.81 -0.25 0.99
C ALA A 89 11.36 0.64 2.16
N GLY A 90 12.31 1.32 2.80
CA GLY A 90 12.06 2.03 4.07
C GLY A 90 11.09 3.20 3.98
N ARG A 91 11.26 4.10 2.99
CA ARG A 91 10.32 5.25 2.81
C ARG A 91 8.91 4.74 2.49
N TYR A 92 8.82 3.76 1.60
CA TYR A 92 7.56 3.15 1.21
C TYR A 92 6.86 2.45 2.38
N GLY A 93 7.60 1.66 3.17
CA GLY A 93 7.06 0.95 4.34
C GLY A 93 6.58 1.92 5.42
N ALA A 94 7.33 2.97 5.72
CA ALA A 94 6.89 4.00 6.67
C ALA A 94 5.58 4.68 6.20
N ALA A 95 5.48 5.05 4.92
CA ALA A 95 4.27 5.64 4.36
C ALA A 95 3.09 4.66 4.36
N ALA A 96 3.31 3.41 3.95
CA ALA A 96 2.29 2.34 3.96
C ALA A 96 1.74 2.10 5.37
N GLY A 97 2.60 2.01 6.37
CA GLY A 97 2.20 1.85 7.78
C GLY A 97 1.38 3.04 8.28
N ALA A 98 1.84 4.27 8.02
CA ALA A 98 1.11 5.48 8.40
C ALA A 98 -0.30 5.53 7.79
N LEU A 99 -0.43 5.17 6.51
CA LEU A 99 -1.71 5.13 5.80
C LEU A 99 -2.62 4.03 6.33
N CYS A 100 -2.10 2.83 6.61
CA CYS A 100 -2.87 1.75 7.22
C CYS A 100 -3.42 2.17 8.59
N VAL A 101 -2.61 2.81 9.45
CA VAL A 101 -3.09 3.31 10.74
C VAL A 101 -4.20 4.33 10.54
N ALA A 102 -4.02 5.30 9.63
CA ALA A 102 -5.02 6.33 9.38
C ALA A 102 -6.34 5.74 8.84
N VAL A 103 -6.29 4.86 7.85
CA VAL A 103 -7.48 4.20 7.28
C VAL A 103 -8.20 3.39 8.34
N HIS A 104 -7.47 2.63 9.16
CA HIS A 104 -8.08 1.84 10.21
C HIS A 104 -8.75 2.72 11.27
N ALA A 105 -8.08 3.77 11.74
CA ALA A 105 -8.57 4.64 12.79
C ALA A 105 -9.76 5.52 12.35
N GLU A 106 -9.71 6.08 11.13
CA GLU A 106 -10.69 7.05 10.65
C GLU A 106 -11.90 6.38 9.97
N LEU A 107 -11.69 5.24 9.30
CA LEU A 107 -12.74 4.58 8.51
C LEU A 107 -13.22 3.27 9.14
N GLY A 108 -12.51 2.72 10.13
CA GLY A 108 -12.86 1.43 10.74
C GLY A 108 -12.70 0.23 9.80
N ILE A 109 -11.99 0.42 8.68
CA ILE A 109 -11.79 -0.61 7.65
C ILE A 109 -10.61 -1.50 8.07
N PRO A 110 -10.67 -2.83 7.85
CA PRO A 110 -9.51 -3.70 8.05
C PRO A 110 -8.37 -3.32 7.12
N VAL A 111 -7.14 -3.41 7.62
CA VAL A 111 -5.94 -3.01 6.88
C VAL A 111 -4.89 -4.12 6.91
N VAL A 112 -4.16 -4.29 5.82
CA VAL A 112 -3.06 -5.24 5.71
C VAL A 112 -1.87 -4.57 5.04
N THR A 113 -0.68 -4.83 5.57
CA THR A 113 0.57 -4.41 4.93
C THR A 113 1.62 -5.51 5.05
N GLY A 114 2.48 -5.61 4.03
CA GLY A 114 3.60 -6.54 3.99
C GLY A 114 4.91 -5.78 4.02
N MET A 115 5.80 -6.10 4.95
CA MET A 115 7.13 -5.47 5.07
C MET A 115 8.17 -6.51 5.50
N ALA A 116 9.42 -6.38 5.05
CA ALA A 116 10.52 -7.15 5.62
C ALA A 116 10.73 -6.74 7.08
N VAL A 117 11.22 -7.65 7.92
CA VAL A 117 11.47 -7.38 9.36
C VAL A 117 12.40 -6.18 9.56
N GLU A 118 13.35 -5.98 8.65
CA GLU A 118 14.33 -4.89 8.65
C GLU A 118 13.75 -3.56 8.18
N ASN A 119 12.52 -3.54 7.64
CA ASN A 119 11.88 -2.32 7.20
C ASN A 119 11.56 -1.42 8.41
N PRO A 120 11.97 -0.15 8.42
CA PRO A 120 11.70 0.77 9.53
C PRO A 120 10.20 0.94 9.85
N GLY A 121 9.32 0.72 8.87
CA GLY A 121 7.87 0.73 9.08
C GLY A 121 7.41 -0.35 10.08
N VAL A 122 8.12 -1.47 10.19
CA VAL A 122 7.81 -2.53 11.17
C VAL A 122 7.96 -1.99 12.57
N ASP A 123 9.12 -1.41 12.91
CA ASP A 123 9.36 -0.90 14.26
C ASP A 123 8.40 0.22 14.65
N LEU A 124 8.03 1.07 13.68
CA LEU A 124 7.10 2.17 13.90
C LEU A 124 5.66 1.70 14.15
N TYR A 125 5.21 0.64 13.49
CA TYR A 125 3.77 0.32 13.41
C TYR A 125 3.37 -1.08 13.87
N ARG A 126 4.29 -1.99 14.20
CA ARG A 126 4.01 -3.37 14.67
C ARG A 126 3.10 -3.48 15.90
N GLN A 127 2.98 -2.42 16.70
CA GLN A 127 2.06 -2.39 17.85
C GLN A 127 0.63 -2.04 17.45
N ALA A 128 0.45 -1.31 16.35
CA ALA A 128 -0.83 -0.82 15.86
C ALA A 128 -1.38 -1.66 14.69
N LEU A 129 -0.52 -2.31 13.93
CA LEU A 129 -0.86 -3.04 12.71
C LEU A 129 -0.40 -4.49 12.76
N HIS A 130 -1.17 -5.36 12.12
CA HIS A 130 -0.67 -6.68 11.75
C HIS A 130 0.13 -6.57 10.45
N ILE A 131 1.44 -6.80 10.53
CA ILE A 131 2.37 -6.69 9.41
C ILE A 131 2.81 -8.10 9.02
N ILE A 132 2.58 -8.45 7.75
CA ILE A 132 3.00 -9.73 7.18
C ILE A 132 4.46 -9.60 6.75
N ASP A 133 5.30 -10.58 7.07
CA ASP A 133 6.68 -10.60 6.59
C ASP A 133 6.69 -10.83 5.08
N SER A 134 7.05 -9.81 4.32
CA SER A 134 7.14 -9.91 2.86
C SER A 134 8.46 -10.50 2.36
N GLY A 135 9.37 -10.88 3.26
CA GLY A 135 10.74 -11.24 2.92
C GLY A 135 11.55 -10.06 2.40
N GLN A 136 12.80 -10.32 2.07
CA GLN A 136 13.78 -9.30 1.68
C GLN A 136 13.73 -8.96 0.17
N ASN A 137 13.22 -9.86 -0.66
CA ASN A 137 13.34 -9.74 -2.12
C ASN A 137 12.00 -9.88 -2.87
N VAL A 138 11.76 -8.92 -3.76
CA VAL A 138 10.63 -8.88 -4.71
C VAL A 138 10.56 -10.12 -5.60
N ALA A 139 11.71 -10.73 -5.94
CA ALA A 139 11.77 -11.91 -6.79
C ALA A 139 11.07 -13.14 -6.19
N SER A 140 10.91 -13.19 -4.86
CA SER A 140 10.25 -14.28 -4.13
C SER A 140 8.79 -13.96 -3.77
N MET A 141 8.18 -12.94 -4.39
CA MET A 141 6.85 -12.47 -4.02
C MET A 141 5.75 -13.54 -4.12
N GLN A 142 5.92 -14.57 -4.94
CA GLN A 142 4.96 -15.69 -5.04
C GLN A 142 5.00 -16.65 -3.84
N GLU A 143 6.03 -16.56 -3.01
CA GLU A 143 6.27 -17.43 -1.84
C GLU A 143 5.85 -16.78 -0.52
N VAL A 144 5.39 -15.52 -0.56
CA VAL A 144 4.94 -14.68 0.56
C VAL A 144 3.45 -14.85 0.81
#